data_AF-C2BF12-F1
#
_entry.id   AF-C2BF12-F1
#
_cell.length_a   1.000
_cell.length_b   1.000
_cell.length_c   1.000
_cell.angle_alpha   90.00
_cell.angle_beta   90.00
_cell.angle_gamma   90.00
#
_symmetry.space_group_name_H-M   'P 1'
#
loop_
_entity.id
_entity.type
_entity.pdbx_description
1 polymer ?
#
loop_
_entity_poly.entity_id
_entity_poly.type
_entity_poly.pdbx_seq_one_letter_code
_entity_poly.pdbx_strand_id
1 'polypeptide(L)'
;MKKNNIACLGLAMALSTSLLVSHMEISRADERGKATQKVETKDKKTEIEKLEKELATEKENLRKKEANYTKEKGLLDRYKKDKDKAEKDLKAYKELEKTIDEDISKIGSKEKLEKEYSELDDRLRKEEDQKLTLKKALEVAKSDQEKNASALKELTKGIKNYNPNLKTDLDKKEEEYKALEKSIGEHDKKISQIEEKIKTSRDQLNAAESNEKSTSNSIDDKRAELEGVRAQIKYLAEKFTLTRKAQQSYEESLKSGEKADPKILDRFNNMIAEIEREKAANIEKENRLDNEIKDLEAKKAREAKQKEFINQELTNLDKEKNSEDAARTQKKIQAGQLQKDKEELEEKIRKQKIAPQVMDKINELEGKLEQNKKQVANGQKLLAESEDNIKDVKNKISANKENAKKLEELTGKKADLQKKIDQAQKDIKSNQGAIDEKKSIVENLKKDLEAQKLKTTEIQTKLYRAKGIVIPRRKDRDAEKSSEGKNKKIDEAKKKEIKKHINRLKEAVAENKISVKAGEFLLEKAPKQIAPVKDKLTMLVNNAKGIIEKSEKVLTKLEGLVD
;
A
#
# COMPACT_ATOMS: atom_id res chain seq x y z
N MET A 1 15.87 133.29 83.79
CA MET A 1 17.21 133.48 84.39
C MET A 1 18.00 132.17 84.29
N LYS A 2 19.33 132.25 84.16
CA LYS A 2 20.33 131.17 83.87
C LYS A 2 20.87 130.44 85.14
N LYS A 3 21.29 129.16 84.95
CA LYS A 3 22.45 128.35 85.48
C LYS A 3 22.69 128.08 87.00
N ASN A 4 22.90 126.80 87.40
CA ASN A 4 24.18 126.25 87.97
C ASN A 4 24.19 124.74 88.44
N ASN A 5 25.28 124.02 88.08
CA ASN A 5 26.10 122.96 88.75
C ASN A 5 25.47 121.60 89.19
N ILE A 6 25.93 120.38 88.85
CA ILE A 6 27.26 119.74 88.57
C ILE A 6 28.26 119.85 89.74
N ALA A 7 28.27 118.87 90.66
CA ALA A 7 29.45 118.53 91.51
C ALA A 7 29.35 117.21 92.32
N CYS A 8 28.17 116.64 92.65
CA CYS A 8 28.10 115.52 93.61
C CYS A 8 28.17 114.08 93.03
N LEU A 9 28.32 113.88 91.72
CA LEU A 9 28.29 112.55 91.07
C LEU A 9 29.63 111.78 91.08
N GLY A 10 30.72 112.34 91.62
CA GLY A 10 32.07 111.76 91.49
C GLY A 10 32.50 110.72 92.53
N LEU A 11 31.99 110.76 93.77
CA LEU A 11 32.62 110.00 94.89
C LEU A 11 32.10 108.56 95.07
N ALA A 12 30.94 108.19 94.53
CA ALA A 12 30.31 106.88 94.80
C ALA A 12 30.79 105.72 93.91
N MET A 13 31.48 105.97 92.80
CA MET A 13 31.93 104.91 91.88
C MET A 13 33.15 104.11 92.36
N ALA A 14 33.94 104.62 93.32
CA ALA A 14 35.21 104.00 93.71
C ALA A 14 35.08 102.80 94.68
N LEU A 15 33.96 102.66 95.40
CA LEU A 15 33.76 101.55 96.38
C LEU A 15 33.19 100.26 95.75
N SER A 16 32.67 100.35 94.52
CA SER A 16 32.10 99.22 93.77
C SER A 16 33.15 98.27 93.18
N THR A 17 34.41 98.66 93.07
CA THR A 17 35.43 97.92 92.31
C THR A 17 36.24 96.92 93.14
N SER A 18 36.30 97.06 94.47
CA SER A 18 37.15 96.23 95.34
C SER A 18 36.54 94.87 95.71
N LEU A 19 35.23 94.80 95.98
CA LEU A 19 34.55 93.56 96.42
C LEU A 19 34.40 92.49 95.31
N LEU A 20 34.61 92.87 94.06
CA LEU A 20 34.42 91.97 92.92
C LEU A 20 35.58 90.98 92.71
N VAL A 21 36.79 91.27 93.22
CA VAL A 21 37.99 90.50 92.85
C VAL A 21 38.11 89.19 93.63
N SER A 22 37.76 89.16 94.92
CA SER A 22 37.98 87.97 95.78
C SER A 22 37.03 86.81 95.52
N HIS A 23 35.84 87.05 94.98
CA HIS A 23 34.90 85.97 94.61
C HIS A 23 35.33 85.18 93.36
N MET A 24 36.34 85.64 92.62
CA MET A 24 36.75 84.98 91.38
C MET A 24 37.68 83.77 91.57
N GLU A 25 38.41 83.67 92.68
CA GLU A 25 39.48 82.65 92.79
C GLU A 25 39.01 81.30 93.35
N ILE A 26 38.01 81.26 94.22
CA ILE A 26 37.49 80.01 94.83
C ILE A 26 36.74 79.14 93.82
N SER A 27 36.15 79.73 92.78
CA SER A 27 35.49 78.98 91.70
C SER A 27 36.46 78.18 90.80
N ARG A 28 37.78 78.44 90.84
CA ARG A 28 38.71 77.85 89.86
C ARG A 28 39.18 76.42 90.16
N ALA A 29 39.05 75.92 91.40
CA ALA A 29 39.60 74.61 91.80
C ALA A 29 38.59 73.44 91.68
N ASP A 30 37.31 73.65 92.01
CA ASP A 30 36.24 72.65 91.85
C ASP A 30 35.90 72.39 90.36
N GLU A 31 36.34 73.29 89.47
CA GLU A 31 36.25 73.11 88.03
C GLU A 31 37.20 72.02 87.50
N ARG A 32 38.36 71.77 88.12
CA ARG A 32 39.38 70.86 87.56
C ARG A 32 39.08 69.37 87.78
N GLY A 33 38.47 69.00 88.90
CA GLY A 33 38.03 67.61 89.16
C GLY A 33 36.76 67.22 88.40
N LYS A 34 35.85 68.19 88.18
CA LYS A 34 34.73 68.04 87.25
C LYS A 34 35.19 68.04 85.79
N ALA A 35 36.36 68.60 85.46
CA ALA A 35 36.86 68.64 84.09
C ALA A 35 37.28 67.27 83.57
N THR A 36 38.03 66.44 84.31
CA THR A 36 38.53 65.14 83.80
C THR A 36 37.43 64.07 83.66
N GLN A 37 36.48 63.98 84.60
CA GLN A 37 35.34 63.07 84.46
C GLN A 37 34.29 63.57 83.46
N LYS A 38 34.13 64.90 83.28
CA LYS A 38 33.38 65.47 82.16
C LYS A 38 34.07 65.21 80.83
N VAL A 39 35.40 65.17 80.76
CA VAL A 39 36.14 64.99 79.49
C VAL A 39 36.01 63.54 79.00
N GLU A 40 36.21 62.51 79.83
CA GLU A 40 36.02 61.10 79.39
C GLU A 40 34.55 60.75 79.09
N THR A 41 33.59 61.28 79.86
CA THR A 41 32.16 61.06 79.58
C THR A 41 31.64 61.94 78.45
N LYS A 42 32.19 63.14 78.21
CA LYS A 42 31.94 63.89 76.97
C LYS A 42 32.50 63.16 75.77
N ASP A 43 33.73 62.66 75.84
CA ASP A 43 34.43 62.10 74.69
C ASP A 43 33.81 60.76 74.25
N LYS A 44 33.41 59.90 75.20
CA LYS A 44 32.62 58.69 74.86
C LYS A 44 31.21 59.04 74.37
N LYS A 45 30.58 60.07 74.93
CA LYS A 45 29.25 60.52 74.50
C LYS A 45 29.28 61.16 73.11
N THR A 46 30.29 61.95 72.78
CA THR A 46 30.49 62.53 71.45
C THR A 46 30.86 61.47 70.42
N GLU A 47 31.62 60.43 70.79
CA GLU A 47 31.91 59.28 69.92
C GLU A 47 30.65 58.44 69.65
N ILE A 48 29.82 58.19 70.66
CA ILE A 48 28.52 57.52 70.48
C ILE A 48 27.59 58.35 69.60
N GLU A 49 27.45 59.65 69.85
CA GLU A 49 26.62 60.55 69.02
C GLU A 49 27.11 60.61 67.57
N LYS A 50 28.44 60.55 67.34
CA LYS A 50 29.03 60.49 66.00
C LYS A 50 28.70 59.17 65.30
N LEU A 51 28.89 58.03 65.97
CA LEU A 51 28.56 56.70 65.44
C LEU A 51 27.04 56.51 65.22
N GLU A 52 26.18 57.14 66.02
CA GLU A 52 24.73 57.13 65.81
C GLU A 52 24.32 57.90 64.55
N LYS A 53 24.89 59.10 64.34
CA LYS A 53 24.68 59.88 63.11
C LYS A 53 25.21 59.14 61.89
N GLU A 54 26.39 58.53 62.00
CA GLU A 54 27.00 57.75 60.93
C GLU A 54 26.17 56.50 60.60
N LEU A 55 25.69 55.77 61.62
CA LEU A 55 24.81 54.62 61.43
C LEU A 55 23.46 55.01 60.82
N ALA A 56 22.87 56.14 61.23
CA ALA A 56 21.62 56.63 60.66
C ALA A 56 21.79 56.98 59.17
N THR A 57 22.89 57.63 58.82
CA THR A 57 23.24 57.95 57.42
C THR A 57 23.45 56.66 56.61
N GLU A 58 24.18 55.69 57.16
CA GLU A 58 24.50 54.45 56.45
C GLU A 58 23.28 53.52 56.29
N LYS A 59 22.35 53.55 57.24
CA LYS A 59 21.04 52.88 57.13
C LYS A 59 20.17 53.49 56.03
N GLU A 60 20.17 54.82 55.90
CA GLU A 60 19.45 55.49 54.81
C GLU A 60 20.08 55.17 53.44
N ASN A 61 21.41 55.13 53.36
CA ASN A 61 22.12 54.69 52.16
C ASN A 61 21.81 53.22 51.81
N LEU A 62 21.74 52.35 52.82
CA LEU A 62 21.33 50.95 52.64
C LEU A 62 19.90 50.85 52.09
N ARG A 63 18.95 51.58 52.68
CA ARG A 63 17.56 51.60 52.21
C ARG A 63 17.45 52.06 50.75
N LYS A 64 18.20 53.08 50.35
CA LYS A 64 18.26 53.55 48.96
C LYS A 64 18.82 52.48 48.02
N LYS A 65 19.88 51.77 48.42
CA LYS A 65 20.46 50.66 47.63
C LYS A 65 19.48 49.47 47.52
N GLU A 66 18.77 49.12 48.59
CA GLU A 66 17.75 48.06 48.58
C GLU A 66 16.59 48.39 47.64
N ALA A 67 16.11 49.63 47.67
CA ALA A 67 15.06 50.11 46.77
C ALA A 67 15.51 50.03 45.30
N ASN A 68 16.72 50.49 44.99
CA ASN A 68 17.28 50.41 43.63
C ASN A 68 17.46 48.97 43.17
N TYR A 69 18.02 48.09 44.01
CA TYR A 69 18.16 46.67 43.69
C TYR A 69 16.80 46.02 43.39
N THR A 70 15.79 46.28 44.22
CA THR A 70 14.44 45.72 44.06
C THR A 70 13.79 46.20 42.77
N LYS A 71 13.94 47.49 42.43
CA LYS A 71 13.44 48.08 41.19
C LYS A 71 14.07 47.42 39.96
N GLU A 72 15.40 47.36 39.88
CA GLU A 72 16.10 46.80 38.73
C GLU A 72 15.87 45.29 38.59
N LYS A 73 15.78 44.55 39.71
CA LYS A 73 15.41 43.13 39.69
C LYS A 73 13.99 42.93 39.16
N GLY A 74 13.04 43.77 39.58
CA GLY A 74 11.67 43.74 39.06
C GLY A 74 11.59 43.98 37.55
N LEU A 75 12.43 44.86 37.00
CA LEU A 75 12.54 45.06 35.55
C LEU A 75 13.13 43.83 34.85
N LEU A 76 14.20 43.24 35.40
CA LEU A 76 14.80 42.01 34.87
C LEU A 76 13.78 40.86 34.77
N ASP A 77 12.97 40.66 35.80
CA ASP A 77 11.96 39.60 35.82
C ASP A 77 10.82 39.87 34.83
N ARG A 78 10.45 41.14 34.59
CA ARG A 78 9.50 41.52 33.54
C ARG A 78 10.04 41.21 32.14
N TYR A 79 11.27 41.62 31.84
CA TYR A 79 11.87 41.35 30.52
C TYR A 79 12.01 39.84 30.25
N LYS A 80 12.32 39.03 31.26
CA LYS A 80 12.30 37.56 31.14
C LYS A 80 10.91 37.03 30.78
N LYS A 81 9.87 37.50 31.48
CA LYS A 81 8.49 37.09 31.21
C LYS A 81 8.02 37.50 29.81
N ASP A 82 8.39 38.70 29.37
CA ASP A 82 8.05 39.20 28.04
C ASP A 82 8.79 38.42 26.94
N LYS A 83 10.05 38.03 27.19
CA LYS A 83 10.80 37.12 26.31
C LYS A 83 10.14 35.74 26.22
N ASP A 84 9.80 35.11 27.35
CA ASP A 84 9.15 33.80 27.37
C ASP A 84 7.82 33.81 26.62
N LYS A 85 7.05 34.90 26.76
CA LYS A 85 5.81 35.11 26.00
C LYS A 85 6.08 35.18 24.50
N ALA A 86 7.04 36.00 24.08
CA ALA A 86 7.40 36.13 22.66
C ALA A 86 7.94 34.81 22.06
N GLU A 87 8.68 34.01 22.82
CA GLU A 87 9.14 32.67 22.40
C GLU A 87 7.97 31.70 22.22
N LYS A 88 6.97 31.74 23.11
CA LYS A 88 5.76 30.93 22.99
C LYS A 88 4.94 31.31 21.76
N ASP A 89 4.75 32.62 21.52
CA ASP A 89 4.03 33.13 20.36
C ASP A 89 4.76 32.76 19.07
N LEU A 90 6.09 32.90 19.02
CA LEU A 90 6.91 32.49 17.88
C LEU A 90 6.72 31.00 17.54
N LYS A 91 6.70 30.13 18.54
CA LYS A 91 6.47 28.69 18.33
C LYS A 91 5.07 28.43 17.74
N ALA A 92 4.04 29.10 18.26
CA ALA A 92 2.69 28.97 17.75
C ALA A 92 2.55 29.46 16.30
N TYR A 93 3.19 30.60 15.97
CA TYR A 93 3.17 31.13 14.61
C TYR A 93 3.87 30.22 13.60
N LYS A 94 5.02 29.63 13.97
CA LYS A 94 5.73 28.67 13.09
C LYS A 94 4.92 27.39 12.81
N GLU A 95 4.15 26.90 13.77
CA GLU A 95 3.29 25.73 13.55
C GLU A 95 2.14 26.05 12.58
N LEU A 96 1.52 27.22 12.73
CA LEU A 96 0.49 27.69 11.79
C LEU A 96 1.05 27.92 10.38
N GLU A 97 2.26 28.44 10.26
CA GLU A 97 2.93 28.65 8.98
C GLU A 97 3.11 27.32 8.23
N LYS A 98 3.54 26.28 8.95
CA LYS A 98 3.66 24.93 8.40
C LYS A 98 2.32 24.37 7.89
N THR A 99 1.23 24.56 8.64
CA THR A 99 -0.11 24.13 8.19
C THR A 99 -0.55 24.87 6.93
N ILE A 100 -0.31 26.19 6.86
CA ILE A 100 -0.61 26.99 5.66
C ILE A 100 0.21 26.50 4.46
N ASP A 101 1.49 26.18 4.66
CA ASP A 101 2.36 25.65 3.59
C ASP A 101 1.90 24.29 3.06
N GLU A 102 1.45 23.39 3.95
CA GLU A 102 0.87 22.11 3.54
C GLU A 102 -0.41 22.31 2.71
N ASP A 103 -1.26 23.26 3.08
CA ASP A 103 -2.49 23.56 2.34
C ASP A 103 -2.23 24.25 0.99
N ILE A 104 -1.25 25.17 0.93
CA ILE A 104 -0.78 25.75 -0.34
C ILE A 104 -0.22 24.64 -1.25
N SER A 105 0.58 23.72 -0.71
CA SER A 105 1.16 22.61 -1.48
C SER A 105 0.11 21.67 -2.08
N LYS A 106 -0.99 21.39 -1.35
CA LYS A 106 -2.10 20.58 -1.86
C LYS A 106 -2.84 21.25 -3.02
N ILE A 107 -2.96 22.57 -3.01
CA ILE A 107 -3.60 23.34 -4.09
C ILE A 107 -2.69 23.39 -5.32
N GLY A 108 -1.38 23.56 -5.13
CA GLY A 108 -0.40 23.70 -6.19
C GLY A 108 -0.02 25.16 -6.46
N SER A 109 0.78 25.38 -7.51
CA SER A 109 1.26 26.72 -7.87
C SER A 109 0.22 27.51 -8.66
N LYS A 110 0.26 28.84 -8.51
CA LYS A 110 -0.59 29.77 -9.26
C LYS A 110 -0.44 29.58 -10.78
N GLU A 111 0.80 29.47 -11.26
CA GLU A 111 1.10 29.21 -12.68
C GLU A 111 0.45 27.93 -13.20
N LYS A 112 0.43 26.88 -12.39
CA LYS A 112 -0.20 25.61 -12.76
C LYS A 112 -1.72 25.75 -12.85
N LEU A 113 -2.35 26.40 -11.86
CA LEU A 113 -3.80 26.66 -11.89
C LEU A 113 -4.19 27.53 -13.09
N GLU A 114 -3.42 28.58 -13.40
CA GLU A 114 -3.66 29.46 -14.55
C GLU A 114 -3.52 28.71 -15.88
N LYS A 115 -2.51 27.86 -16.01
CA LYS A 115 -2.34 27.01 -17.19
C LYS A 115 -3.50 26.02 -17.35
N GLU A 116 -3.85 25.31 -16.28
CA GLU A 116 -5.00 24.39 -16.28
C GLU A 116 -6.31 25.12 -16.61
N TYR A 117 -6.49 26.35 -16.14
CA TYR A 117 -7.65 27.18 -16.46
C TYR A 117 -7.72 27.50 -17.96
N SER A 118 -6.61 27.96 -18.54
CA SER A 118 -6.54 28.30 -19.97
C SER A 118 -6.83 27.08 -20.84
N GLU A 119 -6.25 25.93 -20.52
CA GLU A 119 -6.49 24.67 -21.24
C GLU A 119 -7.95 24.22 -21.14
N LEU A 120 -8.57 24.37 -19.97
CA LEU A 120 -9.98 24.05 -19.77
C LEU A 120 -10.91 25.03 -20.50
N ASP A 121 -10.60 26.33 -20.54
CA ASP A 121 -11.38 27.33 -21.27
C ASP A 121 -11.36 27.06 -22.79
N ASP A 122 -10.17 26.78 -23.34
CA ASP A 122 -10.02 26.42 -24.75
C ASP A 122 -10.75 25.12 -25.09
N ARG A 123 -10.68 24.13 -24.19
CA ARG A 123 -11.42 22.88 -24.34
C ARG A 123 -12.93 23.13 -24.31
N LEU A 124 -13.41 23.97 -23.40
CA LEU A 124 -14.84 24.30 -23.30
C LEU A 124 -15.36 24.90 -24.60
N ARG A 125 -14.62 25.86 -25.18
CA ARG A 125 -15.00 26.48 -26.47
C ARG A 125 -15.10 25.45 -27.59
N LYS A 126 -14.11 24.55 -27.71
CA LYS A 126 -14.12 23.48 -28.71
C LYS A 126 -15.30 22.54 -28.55
N GLU A 127 -15.62 22.15 -27.32
CA GLU A 127 -16.77 21.28 -27.03
C GLU A 127 -18.10 22.00 -27.31
N GLU A 128 -18.23 23.29 -27.00
CA GLU A 128 -19.42 24.09 -27.33
C GLU A 128 -19.61 24.26 -28.86
N ASP A 129 -18.53 24.46 -29.62
CA ASP A 129 -18.56 24.50 -31.09
C ASP A 129 -18.95 23.13 -31.70
N GLN A 130 -18.41 22.05 -31.14
CA GLN A 130 -18.77 20.69 -31.52
C GLN A 130 -20.24 20.40 -31.23
N LYS A 131 -20.74 20.77 -30.04
CA LYS A 131 -22.16 20.66 -29.69
C LYS A 131 -23.05 21.37 -30.71
N LEU A 132 -22.68 22.59 -31.11
CA LEU A 132 -23.44 23.35 -32.11
C LEU A 132 -23.45 22.65 -33.46
N THR A 133 -22.31 22.09 -33.88
CA THR A 133 -22.16 21.34 -35.13
C THR A 133 -23.01 20.07 -35.11
N LEU A 134 -22.94 19.28 -34.03
CA LEU A 134 -23.74 18.08 -33.83
C LEU A 134 -25.24 18.39 -33.83
N LYS A 135 -25.65 19.49 -33.18
CA LYS A 135 -27.05 19.92 -33.14
C LYS A 135 -27.57 20.25 -34.55
N LYS A 136 -26.80 20.99 -35.36
CA LYS A 136 -27.15 21.30 -36.76
C LYS A 136 -27.25 20.03 -37.61
N ALA A 137 -26.27 19.12 -37.48
CA ALA A 137 -26.28 17.86 -38.23
C ALA A 137 -27.49 16.98 -37.86
N LEU A 138 -27.84 16.90 -36.56
CA LEU A 138 -29.00 16.17 -36.08
C LEU A 138 -30.32 16.76 -36.60
N GLU A 139 -30.43 18.09 -36.67
CA GLU A 139 -31.59 18.77 -37.23
C GLU A 139 -31.78 18.46 -38.73
N VAL A 140 -30.69 18.48 -39.51
CA VAL A 140 -30.71 18.07 -40.92
C VAL A 140 -31.17 16.62 -41.06
N ALA A 141 -30.59 15.69 -40.29
CA ALA A 141 -30.94 14.27 -40.34
C ALA A 141 -32.43 14.02 -40.01
N LYS A 142 -32.98 14.74 -39.02
CA LYS A 142 -34.41 14.69 -38.67
C LYS A 142 -35.29 15.24 -39.79
N SER A 143 -34.94 16.40 -40.35
CA SER A 143 -35.63 16.97 -41.50
C SER A 143 -35.65 15.99 -42.68
N ASP A 144 -34.51 15.37 -43.00
CA ASP A 144 -34.43 14.42 -44.10
C ASP A 144 -35.21 13.14 -43.81
N GLN A 145 -35.23 12.67 -42.56
CA GLN A 145 -36.10 11.57 -42.13
C GLN A 145 -37.58 11.90 -42.37
N GLU A 146 -38.04 13.10 -41.97
CA GLU A 146 -39.43 13.54 -42.14
C GLU A 146 -39.80 13.72 -43.62
N LYS A 147 -38.90 14.31 -44.42
CA LYS A 147 -39.08 14.46 -45.88
C LYS A 147 -39.21 13.11 -46.56
N ASN A 148 -38.29 12.18 -46.29
CA ASN A 148 -38.32 10.84 -46.89
C ASN A 148 -39.54 10.04 -46.42
N ALA A 149 -39.95 10.16 -45.14
CA ALA A 149 -41.15 9.51 -44.62
C ALA A 149 -42.43 10.04 -45.30
N SER A 150 -42.51 11.36 -45.50
CA SER A 150 -43.64 12.00 -46.17
C SER A 150 -43.71 11.63 -47.66
N ALA A 151 -42.56 11.61 -48.34
CA ALA A 151 -42.47 11.17 -49.73
C ALA A 151 -42.88 9.70 -49.88
N LEU A 152 -42.44 8.82 -48.98
CA LEU A 152 -42.84 7.41 -48.97
C LEU A 152 -44.36 7.27 -48.71
N LYS A 153 -44.92 8.05 -47.79
CA LYS A 153 -46.35 8.04 -47.49
C LYS A 153 -47.21 8.47 -48.69
N GLU A 154 -46.83 9.55 -49.38
CA GLU A 154 -47.55 10.00 -50.58
C GLU A 154 -47.40 9.02 -51.76
N LEU A 155 -46.21 8.43 -51.93
CA LEU A 155 -45.94 7.43 -52.98
C LEU A 155 -46.79 6.16 -52.80
N THR A 156 -47.11 5.80 -51.55
CA THR A 156 -47.80 4.54 -51.20
C THR A 156 -49.31 4.70 -51.02
N LYS A 157 -49.80 5.92 -50.84
CA LYS A 157 -51.22 6.28 -50.56
C LYS A 157 -52.24 5.76 -51.59
N GLY A 158 -51.83 5.55 -52.83
CA GLY A 158 -52.69 5.05 -53.92
C GLY A 158 -52.55 3.55 -54.23
N ILE A 159 -51.65 2.83 -53.54
CA ILE A 159 -51.35 1.43 -53.86
C ILE A 159 -52.31 0.52 -53.08
N LYS A 160 -53.24 -0.12 -53.80
CA LYS A 160 -54.21 -1.05 -53.21
C LYS A 160 -53.49 -2.28 -52.64
N ASN A 161 -53.79 -2.63 -51.38
CA ASN A 161 -53.17 -3.73 -50.63
C ASN A 161 -51.65 -3.57 -50.40
N TYR A 162 -51.13 -2.35 -50.41
CA TYR A 162 -49.72 -2.10 -50.06
C TYR A 162 -49.40 -2.58 -48.64
N ASN A 163 -48.35 -3.38 -48.51
CA ASN A 163 -47.81 -3.77 -47.22
C ASN A 163 -46.27 -3.60 -47.25
N PRO A 164 -45.72 -2.62 -46.51
CA PRO A 164 -44.28 -2.32 -46.54
C PRO A 164 -43.42 -3.46 -45.95
N ASN A 165 -44.00 -4.30 -45.10
CA ASN A 165 -43.25 -5.35 -44.41
C ASN A 165 -42.97 -6.56 -45.32
N LEU A 166 -43.73 -6.75 -46.40
CA LEU A 166 -43.61 -7.95 -47.23
C LEU A 166 -42.22 -8.13 -47.85
N LYS A 167 -41.56 -7.03 -48.24
CA LYS A 167 -40.19 -7.09 -48.78
C LYS A 167 -39.17 -7.41 -47.69
N THR A 168 -39.27 -6.77 -46.52
CA THR A 168 -38.40 -7.08 -45.38
C THR A 168 -38.59 -8.53 -44.89
N ASP A 169 -39.82 -9.02 -44.85
CA ASP A 169 -40.12 -10.40 -44.46
C ASP A 169 -39.58 -11.40 -45.49
N LEU A 170 -39.66 -11.06 -46.79
CA LEU A 170 -39.05 -11.85 -47.87
C LEU A 170 -37.53 -11.92 -47.72
N ASP A 171 -36.87 -10.79 -47.46
CA ASP A 171 -35.40 -10.73 -47.32
C ASP A 171 -34.94 -11.52 -46.08
N LYS A 172 -35.68 -11.45 -44.96
CA LYS A 172 -35.43 -12.30 -43.78
C LYS A 172 -35.57 -13.78 -44.08
N LYS A 173 -36.61 -14.17 -44.82
CA LYS A 173 -36.82 -15.57 -45.23
C LYS A 173 -35.70 -16.07 -46.16
N GLU A 174 -35.17 -15.21 -47.02
CA GLU A 174 -34.03 -15.54 -47.85
C GLU A 174 -32.74 -15.73 -47.04
N GLU A 175 -32.49 -14.90 -46.03
CA GLU A 175 -31.37 -15.08 -45.09
C GLU A 175 -31.51 -16.40 -44.30
N GLU A 176 -32.70 -16.70 -43.77
CA GLU A 176 -33.00 -17.97 -43.08
C GLU A 176 -32.75 -19.18 -44.00
N TYR A 177 -33.19 -19.10 -45.25
CA TYR A 177 -33.00 -20.15 -46.24
C TYR A 177 -31.52 -20.36 -46.58
N LYS A 178 -30.75 -19.28 -46.82
CA LYS A 178 -29.29 -19.35 -47.04
C LYS A 178 -28.55 -19.99 -45.86
N ALA A 179 -28.97 -19.68 -44.63
CA ALA A 179 -28.40 -20.32 -43.45
C ALA A 179 -28.67 -21.83 -43.41
N LEU A 180 -29.87 -22.27 -43.81
CA LEU A 180 -30.19 -23.70 -43.92
C LEU A 180 -29.41 -24.39 -45.04
N GLU A 181 -29.26 -23.77 -46.22
CA GLU A 181 -28.45 -24.32 -47.32
C GLU A 181 -27.00 -24.57 -46.88
N LYS A 182 -26.41 -23.60 -46.17
CA LYS A 182 -25.06 -23.77 -45.60
C LYS A 182 -25.00 -24.94 -44.62
N SER A 183 -25.97 -25.04 -43.71
CA SER A 183 -26.05 -26.14 -42.74
C SER A 183 -26.21 -27.50 -43.42
N ILE A 184 -27.03 -27.61 -44.47
CA ILE A 184 -27.18 -28.84 -45.27
C ILE A 184 -25.84 -29.23 -45.90
N GLY A 185 -25.12 -28.26 -46.49
CA GLY A 185 -23.81 -28.51 -47.09
C GLY A 185 -22.74 -28.96 -46.08
N GLU A 186 -22.83 -28.51 -44.83
CA GLU A 186 -21.97 -28.99 -43.73
C GLU A 186 -22.28 -30.46 -43.39
N HIS A 187 -23.56 -30.84 -43.32
CA HIS A 187 -23.95 -32.23 -43.11
C HIS A 187 -23.54 -33.14 -44.28
N ASP A 188 -23.71 -32.70 -45.54
CA ASP A 188 -23.26 -33.46 -46.72
C ASP A 188 -21.75 -33.78 -46.64
N LYS A 189 -20.92 -32.79 -46.26
CA LYS A 189 -19.47 -33.00 -46.07
C LYS A 189 -19.16 -34.04 -45.00
N LYS A 190 -19.85 -34.00 -43.85
CA LYS A 190 -19.65 -34.96 -42.77
C LYS A 190 -20.04 -36.38 -43.21
N ILE A 191 -21.18 -36.52 -43.88
CA ILE A 191 -21.63 -37.81 -44.42
C ILE A 191 -20.57 -38.38 -45.38
N SER A 192 -20.04 -37.58 -46.30
CA SER A 192 -18.96 -38.04 -47.21
C SER A 192 -17.71 -38.50 -46.46
N GLN A 193 -17.31 -37.80 -45.40
CA GLN A 193 -16.18 -38.20 -44.56
C GLN A 193 -16.44 -39.52 -43.81
N ILE A 194 -17.66 -39.72 -43.31
CA ILE A 194 -18.06 -40.97 -42.65
C ILE A 194 -18.09 -42.12 -43.66
N GLU A 195 -18.61 -41.91 -44.88
CA GLU A 195 -18.63 -42.92 -45.94
C GLU A 195 -17.23 -43.38 -46.34
N GLU A 196 -16.27 -42.45 -46.40
CA GLU A 196 -14.86 -42.78 -46.65
C GLU A 196 -14.28 -43.67 -45.54
N LYS A 197 -14.50 -43.30 -44.26
CA LYS A 197 -14.07 -44.11 -43.11
C LYS A 197 -14.68 -45.50 -43.10
N ILE A 198 -15.98 -45.61 -43.43
CA ILE A 198 -16.68 -46.89 -43.55
C ILE A 198 -16.01 -47.75 -44.63
N LYS A 199 -15.68 -47.17 -45.79
CA LYS A 199 -15.00 -47.88 -46.87
C LYS A 199 -13.65 -48.42 -46.40
N THR A 200 -12.81 -47.58 -45.79
CA THR A 200 -11.50 -48.00 -45.26
C THR A 200 -11.63 -49.11 -44.21
N SER A 201 -12.60 -48.99 -43.30
CA SER A 201 -12.84 -49.99 -42.26
C SER A 201 -13.31 -51.33 -42.84
N ARG A 202 -14.14 -51.32 -43.90
CA ARG A 202 -14.53 -52.54 -44.64
C ARG A 202 -13.34 -53.19 -45.32
N ASP A 203 -12.45 -52.43 -45.94
CA ASP A 203 -11.24 -52.96 -46.57
C ASP A 203 -10.33 -53.64 -45.53
N GLN A 204 -10.18 -53.03 -44.35
CA GLN A 204 -9.43 -53.61 -43.23
C GLN A 204 -10.08 -54.89 -42.68
N LEU A 205 -11.42 -54.92 -42.59
CA LEU A 205 -12.16 -56.11 -42.16
C LEU A 205 -11.91 -57.29 -43.11
N ASN A 206 -12.05 -57.06 -44.42
CA ASN A 206 -11.81 -58.09 -45.44
C ASN A 206 -10.37 -58.63 -45.39
N ALA A 207 -9.38 -57.75 -45.15
CA ALA A 207 -8.00 -58.17 -44.99
C ALA A 207 -7.80 -59.03 -43.73
N ALA A 208 -8.43 -58.66 -42.61
CA ALA A 208 -8.38 -59.42 -41.36
C ALA A 208 -9.05 -60.79 -41.50
N GLU A 209 -10.18 -60.90 -42.20
CA GLU A 209 -10.84 -62.17 -42.51
C GLU A 209 -9.97 -63.08 -43.38
N SER A 210 -9.33 -62.52 -44.41
CA SER A 210 -8.41 -63.26 -45.28
C SER A 210 -7.20 -63.80 -44.50
N ASN A 211 -6.61 -62.97 -43.63
CA ASN A 211 -5.48 -63.35 -42.79
C ASN A 211 -5.84 -64.46 -41.80
N GLU A 212 -6.98 -64.35 -41.12
CA GLU A 212 -7.45 -65.37 -40.18
C GLU A 212 -7.69 -66.71 -40.88
N LYS A 213 -8.27 -66.69 -42.10
CA LYS A 213 -8.45 -67.91 -42.90
C LYS A 213 -7.12 -68.55 -43.28
N SER A 214 -6.14 -67.74 -43.69
CA SER A 214 -4.79 -68.21 -44.00
C SER A 214 -4.08 -68.80 -42.77
N THR A 215 -4.19 -68.14 -41.62
CA THR A 215 -3.69 -68.64 -40.33
C THR A 215 -4.37 -69.96 -39.94
N SER A 216 -5.68 -70.08 -40.14
CA SER A 216 -6.42 -71.33 -39.85
C SER A 216 -5.94 -72.49 -40.72
N ASN A 217 -5.78 -72.29 -42.03
CA ASN A 217 -5.25 -73.33 -42.92
C ASN A 217 -3.84 -73.78 -42.49
N SER A 218 -2.99 -72.84 -42.10
CA SER A 218 -1.64 -73.15 -41.61
C SER A 218 -1.66 -73.99 -40.33
N ILE A 219 -2.62 -73.74 -39.43
CA ILE A 219 -2.82 -74.55 -38.22
C ILE A 219 -3.22 -75.99 -38.61
N ASP A 220 -4.15 -76.13 -39.54
CA ASP A 220 -4.65 -77.43 -39.97
C ASP A 220 -3.55 -78.26 -40.65
N ASP A 221 -2.75 -77.64 -41.53
CA ASP A 221 -1.58 -78.27 -42.16
C ASP A 221 -0.56 -78.76 -41.12
N LYS A 222 -0.28 -77.93 -40.10
CA LYS A 222 0.65 -78.26 -39.03
C LYS A 222 0.13 -79.36 -38.11
N ARG A 223 -1.18 -79.39 -37.85
CA ARG A 223 -1.83 -80.48 -37.09
C ARG A 223 -1.74 -81.81 -37.82
N ALA A 224 -1.94 -81.80 -39.14
CA ALA A 224 -1.76 -83.00 -39.96
C ALA A 224 -0.30 -83.50 -39.92
N GLU A 225 0.69 -82.59 -40.01
CA GLU A 225 2.11 -82.95 -39.87
C GLU A 225 2.41 -83.55 -38.48
N LEU A 226 1.88 -82.93 -37.43
CA LEU A 226 2.02 -83.39 -36.04
C LEU A 226 1.43 -84.79 -35.82
N GLU A 227 0.25 -85.07 -36.38
CA GLU A 227 -0.38 -86.39 -36.31
C GLU A 227 0.49 -87.46 -36.98
N GLY A 228 1.08 -87.16 -38.14
CA GLY A 228 2.04 -88.03 -38.82
C GLY A 228 3.28 -88.33 -37.96
N VAL A 229 3.87 -87.31 -37.32
CA VAL A 229 5.01 -87.46 -36.41
C VAL A 229 4.64 -88.32 -35.19
N ARG A 230 3.48 -88.09 -34.58
CA ARG A 230 2.99 -88.90 -33.44
C ARG A 230 2.79 -90.36 -33.82
N ALA A 231 2.28 -90.64 -35.01
CA ALA A 231 2.15 -92.00 -35.52
C ALA A 231 3.52 -92.68 -35.68
N GLN A 232 4.54 -91.96 -36.19
CA GLN A 232 5.91 -92.46 -36.28
C GLN A 232 6.53 -92.75 -34.91
N ILE A 233 6.34 -91.86 -33.92
CA ILE A 233 6.81 -92.09 -32.54
C ILE A 233 6.19 -93.37 -31.96
N LYS A 234 4.89 -93.57 -32.17
CA LYS A 234 4.18 -94.78 -31.73
C LYS A 234 4.75 -96.04 -32.39
N TYR A 235 4.92 -96.02 -33.71
CA TYR A 235 5.52 -97.12 -34.47
C TYR A 235 6.94 -97.44 -33.97
N LEU A 236 7.78 -96.43 -33.74
CA LEU A 236 9.14 -96.61 -33.23
C LEU A 236 9.14 -97.19 -31.80
N ALA A 237 8.17 -96.81 -30.95
CA ALA A 237 8.02 -97.38 -29.62
C ALA A 237 7.60 -98.87 -29.65
N GLU A 238 6.71 -99.24 -30.57
CA GLU A 238 6.33 -100.64 -30.80
C GLU A 238 7.52 -101.45 -31.33
N LYS A 239 8.23 -100.92 -32.35
CA LYS A 239 9.44 -101.52 -32.91
C LYS A 239 10.53 -101.72 -31.85
N PHE A 240 10.79 -100.70 -31.02
CA PHE A 240 11.70 -100.79 -29.88
C PHE A 240 11.36 -101.95 -28.94
N THR A 241 10.07 -102.08 -28.59
CA THR A 241 9.59 -103.14 -27.69
C THR A 241 9.80 -104.53 -28.29
N LEU A 242 9.51 -104.70 -29.58
CA LEU A 242 9.74 -105.96 -30.29
C LEU A 242 11.23 -106.30 -30.39
N THR A 243 12.08 -105.33 -30.73
CA THR A 243 13.53 -105.52 -30.80
C THR A 243 14.13 -105.88 -29.45
N ARG A 244 13.70 -105.22 -28.36
CA ARG A 244 14.09 -105.55 -26.99
C ARG A 244 13.67 -106.97 -26.59
N LYS A 245 12.45 -107.39 -26.91
CA LYS A 245 11.99 -108.77 -26.64
C LYS A 245 12.81 -109.80 -27.41
N ALA A 246 13.07 -109.56 -28.68
CA ALA A 246 13.90 -110.44 -29.51
C ALA A 246 15.34 -110.54 -28.97
N GLN A 247 15.91 -109.40 -28.54
CA GLN A 247 17.22 -109.38 -27.87
C GLN A 247 17.20 -110.21 -26.57
N GLN A 248 16.20 -110.02 -25.70
CA GLN A 248 16.07 -110.78 -24.45
C GLN A 248 15.94 -112.28 -24.69
N SER A 249 15.10 -112.71 -25.64
CA SER A 249 14.98 -114.13 -25.99
C SER A 249 16.29 -114.71 -26.52
N TYR A 250 17.06 -113.92 -27.28
CA TYR A 250 18.40 -114.31 -27.72
C TYR A 250 19.35 -114.44 -26.52
N GLU A 251 19.40 -113.46 -25.62
CA GLU A 251 20.21 -113.50 -24.39
C GLU A 251 19.85 -114.69 -23.48
N GLU A 252 18.57 -115.06 -23.40
CA GLU A 252 18.10 -116.24 -22.68
C GLU A 252 18.57 -117.55 -23.33
N SER A 253 18.53 -117.65 -24.67
CA SER A 253 19.04 -118.83 -25.39
C SER A 253 20.53 -119.03 -25.14
N LEU A 254 21.30 -117.94 -25.08
CA LEU A 254 22.72 -117.98 -24.73
C LEU A 254 22.99 -118.50 -23.31
N LYS A 255 22.14 -118.15 -22.34
CA LYS A 255 22.25 -118.67 -20.96
C LYS A 255 21.92 -120.15 -20.84
N SER A 256 21.16 -120.71 -21.80
CA SER A 256 20.71 -122.12 -21.81
C SER A 256 21.72 -123.12 -22.41
N GLY A 257 22.88 -122.65 -22.88
CA GLY A 257 24.00 -123.51 -23.32
C GLY A 257 24.34 -123.46 -24.82
N GLU A 258 23.72 -122.57 -25.59
CA GLU A 258 24.10 -122.33 -27.00
C GLU A 258 25.37 -121.47 -27.13
N LYS A 259 26.15 -121.67 -28.20
CA LYS A 259 27.33 -120.82 -28.52
C LYS A 259 26.86 -119.42 -28.92
N ALA A 260 27.26 -118.41 -28.15
CA ALA A 260 26.98 -117.01 -28.46
C ALA A 260 27.83 -116.47 -29.61
N ASP A 261 27.20 -115.72 -30.54
CA ASP A 261 27.90 -114.78 -31.43
C ASP A 261 27.70 -113.35 -30.89
N PRO A 262 28.73 -112.74 -30.25
CA PRO A 262 28.66 -111.38 -29.73
C PRO A 262 28.24 -110.34 -30.78
N LYS A 263 28.51 -110.58 -32.07
CA LYS A 263 28.13 -109.66 -33.15
C LYS A 263 26.61 -109.55 -33.32
N ILE A 264 25.84 -110.54 -32.89
CA ILE A 264 24.36 -110.49 -32.94
C ILE A 264 23.82 -109.56 -31.84
N LEU A 265 24.40 -109.59 -30.64
CA LEU A 265 24.06 -108.65 -29.57
C LEU A 265 24.40 -107.20 -29.97
N ASP A 266 25.56 -106.97 -30.59
CA ASP A 266 25.93 -105.65 -31.11
C ASP A 266 24.95 -105.14 -32.17
N ARG A 267 24.42 -106.03 -33.02
CA ARG A 267 23.37 -105.66 -33.99
C ARG A 267 22.08 -105.22 -33.29
N PHE A 268 21.62 -105.94 -32.27
CA PHE A 268 20.44 -105.53 -31.49
C PHE A 268 20.67 -104.18 -30.80
N ASN A 269 21.83 -104.00 -30.15
CA ASN A 269 22.18 -102.74 -29.49
C ASN A 269 22.22 -101.57 -30.48
N ASN A 270 22.78 -101.77 -31.68
CA ASN A 270 22.79 -100.75 -32.74
C ASN A 270 21.38 -100.42 -33.24
N MET A 271 20.54 -101.42 -33.48
CA MET A 271 19.14 -101.21 -33.88
C MET A 271 18.36 -100.44 -32.81
N ILE A 272 18.57 -100.78 -31.53
CA ILE A 272 17.95 -100.08 -30.40
C ILE A 272 18.40 -98.61 -30.36
N ALA A 273 19.70 -98.36 -30.44
CA ALA A 273 20.25 -97.01 -30.43
C ALA A 273 19.76 -96.16 -31.62
N GLU A 274 19.58 -96.77 -32.80
CA GLU A 274 19.01 -96.11 -33.97
C GLU A 274 17.54 -95.76 -33.76
N ILE A 275 16.73 -96.70 -33.25
CA ILE A 275 15.32 -96.46 -32.91
C ILE A 275 15.18 -95.36 -31.85
N GLU A 276 16.03 -95.36 -30.82
CA GLU A 276 16.03 -94.34 -29.77
C GLU A 276 16.40 -92.95 -30.33
N ARG A 277 17.40 -92.86 -31.21
CA ARG A 277 17.76 -91.59 -31.87
C ARG A 277 16.64 -91.07 -32.75
N GLU A 278 16.05 -91.91 -33.59
CA GLU A 278 14.96 -91.53 -34.49
C GLU A 278 13.72 -91.10 -33.69
N LYS A 279 13.41 -91.82 -32.60
CA LYS A 279 12.33 -91.45 -31.69
C LYS A 279 12.59 -90.11 -31.00
N ALA A 280 13.81 -89.86 -30.52
CA ALA A 280 14.17 -88.59 -29.90
C ALA A 280 14.05 -87.42 -30.89
N ALA A 281 14.51 -87.59 -32.13
CA ALA A 281 14.35 -86.58 -33.18
C ALA A 281 12.87 -86.30 -33.49
N ASN A 282 12.02 -87.33 -33.52
CA ASN A 282 10.58 -87.16 -33.73
C ASN A 282 9.90 -86.48 -32.53
N ILE A 283 10.32 -86.74 -31.28
CA ILE A 283 9.81 -86.01 -30.09
C ILE A 283 10.20 -84.52 -30.15
N GLU A 284 11.42 -84.20 -30.58
CA GLU A 284 11.84 -82.81 -30.77
C GLU A 284 10.99 -82.13 -31.85
N LYS A 285 10.75 -82.82 -32.97
CA LYS A 285 9.87 -82.35 -34.04
C LYS A 285 8.42 -82.16 -33.57
N GLU A 286 7.89 -83.07 -32.75
CA GLU A 286 6.57 -82.98 -32.13
C GLU A 286 6.46 -81.70 -31.28
N ASN A 287 7.40 -81.49 -30.36
CA ASN A 287 7.43 -80.30 -29.49
C ASN A 287 7.52 -79.00 -30.30
N ARG A 288 8.31 -78.99 -31.38
CA ARG A 288 8.41 -77.84 -32.28
C ARG A 288 7.08 -77.54 -32.96
N LEU A 289 6.43 -78.56 -33.52
CA LEU A 289 5.13 -78.42 -34.19
C LEU A 289 4.04 -77.96 -33.20
N ASP A 290 4.00 -78.52 -31.99
CA ASP A 290 3.08 -78.10 -30.93
C ASP A 290 3.27 -76.61 -30.58
N ASN A 291 4.51 -76.12 -30.52
CA ASN A 291 4.78 -74.70 -30.27
C ASN A 291 4.40 -73.82 -31.46
N GLU A 292 4.72 -74.22 -32.70
CA GLU A 292 4.30 -73.50 -33.91
C GLU A 292 2.76 -73.38 -34.00
N ILE A 293 2.03 -74.45 -33.64
CA ILE A 293 0.56 -74.44 -33.57
C ILE A 293 0.06 -73.45 -32.51
N LYS A 294 0.64 -73.47 -31.29
CA LYS A 294 0.25 -72.53 -30.22
C LYS A 294 0.45 -71.06 -30.63
N ASP A 295 1.57 -70.75 -31.29
CA ASP A 295 1.84 -69.40 -31.78
C ASP A 295 0.84 -68.96 -32.86
N LEU A 296 0.49 -69.86 -33.77
CA LEU A 296 -0.54 -69.62 -34.79
C LEU A 296 -1.94 -69.46 -34.17
N GLU A 297 -2.30 -70.26 -33.15
CA GLU A 297 -3.56 -70.12 -32.41
C GLU A 297 -3.63 -68.77 -31.69
N ALA A 298 -2.53 -68.33 -31.07
CA ALA A 298 -2.43 -67.01 -30.48
C ALA A 298 -2.57 -65.88 -31.51
N LYS A 299 -1.97 -66.05 -32.70
CA LYS A 299 -2.13 -65.11 -33.83
C LYS A 299 -3.58 -65.04 -34.30
N LYS A 300 -4.23 -66.19 -34.50
CA LYS A 300 -5.65 -66.29 -34.89
C LYS A 300 -6.57 -65.59 -33.88
N ALA A 301 -6.31 -65.74 -32.58
CA ALA A 301 -7.07 -65.07 -31.54
C ALA A 301 -6.92 -63.53 -31.58
N ARG A 302 -5.74 -63.00 -31.94
CA ARG A 302 -5.53 -61.56 -32.14
C ARG A 302 -6.29 -61.05 -33.37
N GLU A 303 -6.24 -61.79 -34.47
CA GLU A 303 -6.97 -61.47 -35.71
C GLU A 303 -8.49 -61.47 -35.46
N ALA A 304 -9.01 -62.43 -34.68
CA ALA A 304 -10.41 -62.47 -34.27
C ALA A 304 -10.84 -61.23 -33.48
N LYS A 305 -10.04 -60.82 -32.48
CA LYS A 305 -10.30 -59.59 -31.71
C LYS A 305 -10.24 -58.33 -32.57
N GLN A 306 -9.32 -58.28 -33.53
CA GLN A 306 -9.20 -57.15 -34.46
C GLN A 306 -10.46 -57.02 -35.33
N LYS A 307 -10.99 -58.13 -35.87
CA LYS A 307 -12.27 -58.11 -36.61
C LYS A 307 -13.43 -57.63 -35.75
N GLU A 308 -13.52 -58.10 -34.51
CA GLU A 308 -14.58 -57.68 -33.58
C GLU A 308 -14.53 -56.17 -33.33
N PHE A 309 -13.34 -55.61 -33.11
CA PHE A 309 -13.14 -54.18 -32.96
C PHE A 309 -13.58 -53.39 -34.22
N ILE A 310 -13.14 -53.83 -35.41
CA ILE A 310 -13.50 -53.17 -36.68
C ILE A 310 -15.02 -53.25 -36.91
N ASN A 311 -15.68 -54.36 -36.58
CA ASN A 311 -17.14 -54.49 -36.69
C ASN A 311 -17.90 -53.55 -35.74
N GLN A 312 -17.39 -53.34 -34.53
CA GLN A 312 -17.94 -52.34 -33.61
C GLN A 312 -17.76 -50.92 -34.16
N GLU A 313 -16.58 -50.60 -34.71
CA GLU A 313 -16.33 -49.31 -35.35
C GLU A 313 -17.27 -49.06 -36.54
N LEU A 314 -17.45 -50.04 -37.43
CA LEU A 314 -18.41 -49.97 -38.53
C LEU A 314 -19.84 -49.72 -38.04
N THR A 315 -20.27 -50.43 -36.99
CA THR A 315 -21.60 -50.24 -36.40
C THR A 315 -21.79 -48.81 -35.87
N ASN A 316 -20.76 -48.23 -35.27
CA ASN A 316 -20.80 -46.86 -34.76
C ASN A 316 -20.82 -45.83 -35.90
N LEU A 317 -19.99 -46.02 -36.93
CA LEU A 317 -19.96 -45.16 -38.11
C LEU A 317 -21.31 -45.19 -38.86
N ASP A 318 -21.95 -46.36 -38.99
CA ASP A 318 -23.28 -46.47 -39.59
C ASP A 318 -24.35 -45.71 -38.77
N LYS A 319 -24.29 -45.78 -37.44
CA LYS A 319 -25.18 -44.99 -36.57
C LYS A 319 -24.95 -43.48 -36.72
N GLU A 320 -23.68 -43.05 -36.74
CA GLU A 320 -23.31 -41.65 -36.93
C GLU A 320 -23.81 -41.13 -38.29
N LYS A 321 -23.58 -41.91 -39.35
CA LYS A 321 -24.07 -41.60 -40.70
C LYS A 321 -25.59 -41.42 -40.71
N ASN A 322 -26.33 -42.39 -40.17
CA ASN A 322 -27.79 -42.34 -40.14
C ASN A 322 -28.32 -41.14 -39.36
N SER A 323 -27.66 -40.76 -38.26
CA SER A 323 -28.01 -39.57 -37.49
C SER A 323 -27.78 -38.28 -38.29
N GLU A 324 -26.65 -38.16 -38.97
CA GLU A 324 -26.31 -37.01 -39.82
C GLU A 324 -27.26 -36.92 -41.04
N ASP A 325 -27.60 -38.05 -41.67
CA ASP A 325 -28.60 -38.11 -42.76
C ASP A 325 -30.00 -37.71 -42.30
N ALA A 326 -30.42 -38.11 -41.10
CA ALA A 326 -31.69 -37.68 -40.52
C ALA A 326 -31.72 -36.16 -40.27
N ALA A 327 -30.66 -35.60 -39.68
CA ALA A 327 -30.54 -34.16 -39.43
C ALA A 327 -30.57 -33.35 -40.74
N ARG A 328 -29.78 -33.78 -41.73
CA ARG A 328 -29.78 -33.23 -43.09
C ARG A 328 -31.17 -33.26 -43.74
N THR A 329 -31.88 -34.37 -43.62
CA THR A 329 -33.23 -34.53 -44.18
C THR A 329 -34.23 -33.58 -43.52
N GLN A 330 -34.20 -33.43 -42.19
CA GLN A 330 -35.03 -32.46 -41.48
C GLN A 330 -34.73 -31.03 -41.94
N LYS A 331 -33.46 -30.68 -42.13
CA LYS A 331 -33.06 -29.36 -42.64
C LYS A 331 -33.53 -29.12 -44.07
N LYS A 332 -33.47 -30.13 -44.94
CA LYS A 332 -34.05 -30.06 -46.30
C LYS A 332 -35.55 -29.85 -46.29
N ILE A 333 -36.29 -30.49 -45.37
CA ILE A 333 -37.73 -30.26 -45.20
C ILE A 333 -37.99 -28.80 -44.76
N GLN A 334 -37.22 -28.29 -43.79
CA GLN A 334 -37.33 -26.89 -43.34
C GLN A 334 -37.04 -25.90 -44.49
N ALA A 335 -35.98 -26.15 -45.27
CA ALA A 335 -35.65 -25.33 -46.44
C ALA A 335 -36.76 -25.36 -47.48
N GLY A 336 -37.34 -26.53 -47.75
CA GLY A 336 -38.50 -26.68 -48.65
C GLY A 336 -39.73 -25.90 -48.18
N GLN A 337 -39.98 -25.83 -46.86
CA GLN A 337 -41.06 -25.00 -46.33
C GLN A 337 -40.76 -23.51 -46.48
N LEU A 338 -39.55 -23.07 -46.14
CA LEU A 338 -39.14 -21.66 -46.32
C LEU A 338 -39.21 -21.21 -47.78
N GLN A 339 -38.88 -22.11 -48.71
CA GLN A 339 -38.98 -21.83 -50.15
C GLN A 339 -40.45 -21.59 -50.56
N LYS A 340 -41.40 -22.38 -50.04
CA LYS A 340 -42.83 -22.12 -50.26
C LYS A 340 -43.27 -20.79 -49.64
N ASP A 341 -42.86 -20.51 -48.40
CA ASP A 341 -43.17 -19.23 -47.73
C ASP A 341 -42.62 -18.04 -48.53
N LYS A 342 -41.41 -18.18 -49.10
CA LYS A 342 -40.77 -17.20 -49.98
C LYS A 342 -41.61 -16.98 -51.25
N GLU A 343 -42.03 -18.05 -51.92
CA GLU A 343 -42.88 -17.98 -53.12
C GLU A 343 -44.24 -17.33 -52.82
N GLU A 344 -44.84 -17.62 -51.67
CA GLU A 344 -46.07 -16.95 -51.22
C GLU A 344 -45.88 -15.45 -50.98
N LEU A 345 -44.75 -15.05 -50.37
CA LEU A 345 -44.40 -13.64 -50.18
C LEU A 345 -44.13 -12.94 -51.51
N GLU A 346 -43.41 -13.57 -52.43
CA GLU A 346 -43.21 -13.07 -53.80
C GLU A 346 -44.55 -12.90 -54.55
N GLU A 347 -45.47 -13.86 -54.41
CA GLU A 347 -46.80 -13.77 -55.02
C GLU A 347 -47.62 -12.63 -54.39
N LYS A 348 -47.58 -12.47 -53.06
CA LYS A 348 -48.20 -11.34 -52.35
C LYS A 348 -47.63 -10.00 -52.82
N ILE A 349 -46.32 -9.90 -53.01
CA ILE A 349 -45.64 -8.71 -53.56
C ILE A 349 -46.12 -8.45 -55.00
N ARG A 350 -46.15 -9.47 -55.87
CA ARG A 350 -46.67 -9.34 -57.24
C ARG A 350 -48.13 -8.88 -57.29
N LYS A 351 -48.97 -9.38 -56.38
CA LYS A 351 -50.39 -9.01 -56.25
C LYS A 351 -50.61 -7.54 -55.86
N GLN A 352 -49.61 -6.86 -55.30
CA GLN A 352 -49.67 -5.41 -55.04
C GLN A 352 -49.64 -4.58 -56.35
N LYS A 353 -49.30 -5.19 -57.50
CA LYS A 353 -49.31 -4.57 -58.84
C LYS A 353 -48.56 -3.22 -58.89
N ILE A 354 -47.48 -3.11 -58.12
CA ILE A 354 -46.64 -1.92 -58.09
C ILE A 354 -45.76 -1.92 -59.35
N ALA A 355 -45.77 -0.84 -60.11
CA ALA A 355 -44.88 -0.70 -61.26
C ALA A 355 -43.41 -0.78 -60.80
N PRO A 356 -42.49 -1.46 -61.53
CA PRO A 356 -41.09 -1.64 -61.10
C PRO A 356 -40.41 -0.33 -60.68
N GLN A 357 -40.55 0.72 -61.49
CA GLN A 357 -40.03 2.06 -61.21
C GLN A 357 -40.56 2.71 -59.91
N VAL A 358 -41.79 2.37 -59.50
CA VAL A 358 -42.38 2.85 -58.23
C VAL A 358 -41.82 2.03 -57.08
N MET A 359 -41.65 0.71 -57.27
CA MET A 359 -41.05 -0.17 -56.27
C MET A 359 -39.58 0.19 -55.99
N ASP A 360 -38.80 0.49 -57.03
CA ASP A 360 -37.41 0.93 -56.88
C ASP A 360 -37.31 2.21 -56.05
N LYS A 361 -38.23 3.16 -56.30
CA LYS A 361 -38.29 4.42 -55.56
C LYS A 361 -38.76 4.24 -54.11
N ILE A 362 -39.66 3.29 -53.86
CA ILE A 362 -40.06 2.87 -52.50
C ILE A 362 -38.83 2.31 -51.76
N ASN A 363 -38.12 1.35 -52.37
CA ASN A 363 -36.93 0.72 -51.79
C ASN A 363 -35.83 1.75 -51.49
N GLU A 364 -35.59 2.69 -52.41
CA GLU A 364 -34.62 3.76 -52.22
C GLU A 364 -34.98 4.65 -51.02
N LEU A 365 -36.26 5.04 -50.90
CA LEU A 365 -36.75 5.85 -49.78
C LEU A 365 -36.71 5.09 -48.45
N GLU A 366 -37.04 3.80 -48.44
CA GLU A 366 -36.93 2.93 -47.26
C GLU A 366 -35.48 2.78 -46.81
N GLY A 367 -34.54 2.57 -47.75
CA GLY A 367 -33.10 2.54 -47.47
C GLY A 367 -32.60 3.87 -46.88
N LYS A 368 -32.99 4.99 -47.48
CA LYS A 368 -32.68 6.34 -46.96
C LYS A 368 -33.29 6.58 -45.58
N LEU A 369 -34.52 6.12 -45.33
CA LEU A 369 -35.17 6.23 -44.02
C LEU A 369 -34.43 5.45 -42.94
N GLU A 370 -34.00 4.24 -43.25
CA GLU A 370 -33.24 3.41 -42.32
C GLU A 370 -31.86 4.03 -42.01
N GLN A 371 -31.20 4.58 -43.02
CA GLN A 371 -29.96 5.34 -42.83
C GLN A 371 -30.18 6.60 -41.96
N ASN A 372 -31.25 7.37 -42.22
CA ASN A 372 -31.59 8.56 -41.45
C ASN A 372 -31.92 8.22 -40.00
N LYS A 373 -32.67 7.14 -39.74
CA LYS A 373 -32.94 6.67 -38.36
C LYS A 373 -31.65 6.36 -37.61
N LYS A 374 -30.70 5.67 -38.25
CA LYS A 374 -29.38 5.38 -37.66
C LYS A 374 -28.59 6.67 -37.39
N GLN A 375 -28.60 7.62 -38.33
CA GLN A 375 -27.94 8.92 -38.16
C GLN A 375 -28.56 9.75 -37.04
N VAL A 376 -29.90 9.78 -36.92
CA VAL A 376 -30.61 10.48 -35.84
C VAL A 376 -30.29 9.85 -34.48
N ALA A 377 -30.36 8.53 -34.37
CA ALA A 377 -30.03 7.83 -33.12
C ALA A 377 -28.57 8.07 -32.70
N ASN A 378 -27.63 7.95 -33.64
CA ASN A 378 -26.22 8.21 -33.37
C ASN A 378 -25.97 9.70 -33.02
N GLY A 379 -26.59 10.62 -33.74
CA GLY A 379 -26.47 12.06 -33.48
C GLY A 379 -27.04 12.47 -32.13
N GLN A 380 -28.16 11.88 -31.68
CA GLN A 380 -28.70 12.09 -30.33
C GLN A 380 -27.73 11.62 -29.25
N LYS A 381 -27.12 10.45 -29.44
CA LYS A 381 -26.13 9.91 -28.51
C LYS A 381 -24.90 10.82 -28.41
N LEU A 382 -24.30 11.19 -29.55
CA LEU A 382 -23.13 12.07 -29.60
C LEU A 382 -23.42 13.46 -29.00
N LEU A 383 -24.62 13.99 -29.21
CA LEU A 383 -25.03 15.26 -28.61
C LEU A 383 -25.09 15.18 -27.08
N ALA A 384 -25.68 14.10 -26.54
CA ALA A 384 -25.73 13.89 -25.09
C ALA A 384 -24.32 13.74 -24.48
N GLU A 385 -23.44 12.99 -25.13
CA GLU A 385 -22.03 12.84 -24.71
C GLU A 385 -21.30 14.20 -24.69
N SER A 386 -21.50 15.04 -25.71
CA SER A 386 -20.93 16.39 -25.75
C SER A 386 -21.49 17.29 -24.63
N GLU A 387 -22.79 17.17 -24.30
CA GLU A 387 -23.39 17.92 -23.19
C GLU A 387 -22.81 17.53 -21.83
N ASP A 388 -22.59 16.23 -21.61
CA ASP A 388 -21.95 15.72 -20.39
C ASP A 388 -20.49 16.18 -20.29
N ASN A 389 -19.74 16.16 -21.39
CA ASN A 389 -18.36 16.67 -21.44
C ASN A 389 -18.30 18.17 -21.09
N ILE A 390 -19.20 18.98 -21.65
CA ILE A 390 -19.28 20.42 -21.35
C ILE A 390 -19.55 20.63 -19.85
N LYS A 391 -20.46 19.84 -19.26
CA LYS A 391 -20.77 19.91 -17.83
C LYS A 391 -19.56 19.57 -16.95
N ASP A 392 -18.84 18.50 -17.28
CA ASP A 392 -17.61 18.12 -16.57
C ASP A 392 -16.54 19.21 -16.64
N VAL A 393 -16.30 19.77 -17.84
CA VAL A 393 -15.34 20.88 -18.01
C VAL A 393 -15.75 22.11 -17.22
N LYS A 394 -17.04 22.49 -17.23
CA LYS A 394 -17.55 23.62 -16.42
C LYS A 394 -17.33 23.40 -14.92
N ASN A 395 -17.55 22.18 -14.42
CA ASN A 395 -17.28 21.85 -13.02
C ASN A 395 -15.80 21.98 -12.67
N LYS A 396 -14.91 21.50 -13.54
CA LYS A 396 -13.45 21.63 -13.38
C LYS A 396 -12.99 23.09 -13.37
N ILE A 397 -13.53 23.92 -14.27
CA ILE A 397 -13.28 25.36 -14.30
C ILE A 397 -13.69 26.02 -12.97
N SER A 398 -14.88 25.71 -12.47
CA SER A 398 -15.38 26.24 -11.19
C SER A 398 -14.50 25.83 -10.00
N ALA A 399 -14.10 24.56 -9.92
CA ALA A 399 -13.19 24.07 -8.88
C ALA A 399 -11.82 24.77 -8.94
N ASN A 400 -11.30 25.00 -10.15
CA ASN A 400 -10.02 25.69 -10.34
C ASN A 400 -10.12 27.18 -9.91
N LYS A 401 -11.23 27.86 -10.22
CA LYS A 401 -11.50 29.23 -9.72
C LYS A 401 -11.55 29.29 -8.19
N GLU A 402 -12.16 28.30 -7.54
CA GLU A 402 -12.22 28.23 -6.08
C GLU A 402 -10.83 28.00 -5.46
N ASN A 403 -10.05 27.09 -6.03
CA ASN A 403 -8.66 26.84 -5.62
C ASN A 403 -7.78 28.09 -5.77
N ALA A 404 -7.95 28.87 -6.85
CA ALA A 404 -7.21 30.12 -7.05
C ALA A 404 -7.53 31.16 -5.95
N LYS A 405 -8.81 31.33 -5.60
CA LYS A 405 -9.21 32.22 -4.49
C LYS A 405 -8.62 31.76 -3.15
N LYS A 406 -8.70 30.45 -2.87
CA LYS A 406 -8.15 29.87 -1.65
C LYS A 406 -6.64 30.04 -1.55
N LEU A 407 -5.93 29.91 -2.69
CA LEU A 407 -4.49 30.14 -2.76
C LEU A 407 -4.13 31.60 -2.43
N GLU A 408 -4.89 32.56 -2.97
CA GLU A 408 -4.70 33.99 -2.69
C GLU A 408 -4.92 34.30 -1.20
N GLU A 409 -5.99 33.78 -0.60
CA GLU A 409 -6.27 33.94 0.83
C GLU A 409 -5.17 33.35 1.73
N LEU A 410 -4.71 32.13 1.41
CA LEU A 410 -3.64 31.47 2.18
C LEU A 410 -2.30 32.22 2.04
N THR A 411 -2.00 32.73 0.85
CA THR A 411 -0.79 33.53 0.60
C THR A 411 -0.82 34.84 1.39
N GLY A 412 -1.98 35.51 1.43
CA GLY A 412 -2.19 36.70 2.28
C GLY A 412 -2.02 36.39 3.77
N LYS A 413 -2.65 35.31 4.26
CA LYS A 413 -2.49 34.84 5.65
C LYS A 413 -1.03 34.52 5.99
N LYS A 414 -0.30 33.90 5.07
CA LYS A 414 1.13 33.60 5.24
C LYS A 414 1.96 34.88 5.37
N ALA A 415 1.72 35.88 4.53
CA ALA A 415 2.43 37.16 4.59
C ALA A 415 2.20 37.89 5.92
N ASP A 416 0.97 37.91 6.43
CA ASP A 416 0.68 38.52 7.73
C ASP A 416 1.25 37.72 8.91
N LEU A 417 1.28 36.39 8.80
CA LEU A 417 1.92 35.52 9.79
C LEU A 417 3.43 35.74 9.82
N GLN A 418 4.07 35.93 8.67
CA GLN A 418 5.49 36.25 8.58
C GLN A 418 5.82 37.56 9.33
N LYS A 419 5.00 38.61 9.18
CA LYS A 419 5.18 39.86 9.94
C LYS A 419 5.12 39.63 11.45
N LYS A 420 4.22 38.75 11.92
CA LYS A 420 4.12 38.38 13.34
C LYS A 420 5.34 37.59 13.82
N ILE A 421 5.86 36.69 12.98
CA ILE A 421 7.10 35.94 13.25
C ILE A 421 8.27 36.92 13.38
N ASP A 422 8.44 37.85 12.44
CA ASP A 422 9.53 38.83 12.44
C ASP A 422 9.45 39.74 13.67
N GLN A 423 8.24 40.18 14.04
CA GLN A 423 8.02 40.98 15.25
C GLN A 423 8.37 40.20 16.52
N ALA A 424 7.91 38.95 16.65
CA ALA A 424 8.24 38.11 17.79
C ALA A 424 9.75 37.86 17.90
N GLN A 425 10.45 37.63 16.77
CA GLN A 425 11.91 37.52 16.76
C GLN A 425 12.60 38.81 17.22
N LYS A 426 12.11 39.96 16.77
CA LYS A 426 12.62 41.27 17.18
C LYS A 426 12.41 41.51 18.68
N ASP A 427 11.24 41.17 19.21
CA ASP A 427 10.92 41.30 20.64
C ASP A 427 11.78 40.38 21.49
N ILE A 428 12.01 39.13 21.07
CA ILE A 428 12.95 38.21 21.74
C ILE A 428 14.35 38.82 21.80
N LYS A 429 14.87 39.34 20.68
CA LYS A 429 16.22 39.93 20.62
C LYS A 429 16.33 41.19 21.48
N SER A 430 15.32 42.07 21.43
CA SER A 430 15.24 43.30 22.22
C SER A 430 15.19 42.98 23.72
N ASN A 431 14.28 42.09 24.13
CA ASN A 431 14.15 41.67 25.53
C ASN A 431 15.40 40.94 26.01
N GLN A 432 16.06 40.14 25.17
CA GLN A 432 17.34 39.52 25.52
C GLN A 432 18.43 40.56 25.79
N GLY A 433 18.55 41.59 24.95
CA GLY A 433 19.49 42.70 25.20
C GLY A 433 19.21 43.42 26.51
N ALA A 434 17.93 43.71 26.79
CA ALA A 434 17.51 44.32 28.05
C ALA A 434 17.77 43.41 29.27
N ILE A 435 17.57 42.09 29.13
CA ILE A 435 17.90 41.10 30.16
C ILE A 435 19.41 41.13 30.44
N ASP A 436 20.27 41.14 29.42
CA ASP A 436 21.72 41.10 29.59
C ASP A 436 22.24 42.37 30.28
N GLU A 437 21.74 43.55 29.86
CA GLU A 437 22.05 44.83 30.51
C GLU A 437 21.58 44.85 31.97
N LYS A 438 20.30 44.53 32.22
CA LYS A 438 19.72 44.57 33.57
C LYS A 438 20.32 43.53 34.49
N LYS A 439 20.70 42.36 33.97
CA LYS A 439 21.39 41.32 34.75
C LYS A 439 22.73 41.84 35.27
N SER A 440 23.52 42.52 34.44
CA SER A 440 24.78 43.14 34.85
C SER A 440 24.57 44.21 35.94
N ILE A 441 23.58 45.09 35.76
CA ILE A 441 23.23 46.12 36.75
C ILE A 441 22.80 45.50 38.07
N VAL A 442 21.87 44.53 38.04
CA VAL A 442 21.37 43.84 39.24
C VAL A 442 22.50 43.11 39.97
N GLU A 443 23.46 42.53 39.24
CA GLU A 443 24.60 41.84 39.83
C GLU A 443 25.58 42.81 40.52
N ASN A 444 25.85 43.96 39.92
CA ASN A 444 26.64 45.02 40.55
C ASN A 444 25.94 45.63 41.76
N LEU A 445 24.64 45.98 41.64
CA LEU A 445 23.84 46.47 42.75
C LEU A 445 23.76 45.46 43.90
N LYS A 446 23.72 44.16 43.60
CA LYS A 446 23.77 43.11 44.63
C LYS A 446 25.09 43.14 45.38
N LYS A 447 26.23 43.25 44.68
CA LYS A 447 27.55 43.36 45.32
C LYS A 447 27.66 44.63 46.18
N ASP A 448 27.22 45.77 45.65
CA ASP A 448 27.23 47.05 46.37
C ASP A 448 26.30 47.07 47.58
N LEU A 449 25.17 46.37 47.48
CA LEU A 449 24.22 46.20 48.56
C LEU A 449 24.80 45.33 49.67
N GLU A 450 25.43 44.20 49.34
CA GLU A 450 26.08 43.33 50.33
C GLU A 450 27.28 44.03 51.00
N ALA A 451 28.08 44.79 50.25
CA ALA A 451 29.15 45.62 50.82
C ALA A 451 28.61 46.70 51.76
N GLN A 452 27.48 47.33 51.40
CA GLN A 452 26.82 48.31 52.26
C GLN A 452 26.29 47.67 53.54
N LYS A 453 25.64 46.51 53.45
CA LYS A 453 25.16 45.76 54.62
C LYS A 453 26.29 45.44 55.57
N LEU A 454 27.45 45.03 55.04
CA LEU A 454 28.63 44.74 55.83
C LEU A 454 29.10 46.00 56.60
N LYS A 455 29.26 47.14 55.91
CA LYS A 455 29.63 48.43 56.54
C LYS A 455 28.63 48.86 57.62
N THR A 456 27.33 48.80 57.34
CA THR A 456 26.28 49.10 58.31
C THR A 456 26.40 48.19 59.54
N THR A 457 26.65 46.90 59.33
CA THR A 457 26.84 45.90 60.41
C THR A 457 28.10 46.18 61.22
N GLU A 458 29.20 46.60 60.59
CA GLU A 458 30.46 46.97 61.25
C GLU A 458 30.30 48.22 62.12
N ILE A 459 29.67 49.29 61.60
CA ILE A 459 29.39 50.51 62.35
C ILE A 459 28.44 50.20 63.51
N GLN A 460 27.40 49.40 63.27
CA GLN A 460 26.48 48.96 64.31
C GLN A 460 27.20 48.14 65.39
N THR A 461 28.16 47.31 65.00
CA THR A 461 29.02 46.54 65.92
C THR A 461 29.93 47.46 66.74
N LYS A 462 30.55 48.47 66.14
CA LYS A 462 31.36 49.48 66.85
C LYS A 462 30.51 50.29 67.83
N LEU A 463 29.30 50.70 67.42
CA LEU A 463 28.35 51.42 68.27
C LEU A 463 27.94 50.59 69.49
N TYR A 464 27.61 49.31 69.30
CA TYR A 464 27.27 48.42 70.42
C TYR A 464 28.44 48.24 71.40
N ARG A 465 29.67 48.09 70.89
CA ARG A 465 30.87 48.04 71.74
C ARG A 465 31.10 49.33 72.53
N ALA A 466 30.95 50.50 71.89
CA ALA A 466 31.09 51.81 72.54
C ALA A 466 30.02 52.05 73.63
N LYS A 467 28.82 51.48 73.46
CA LYS A 467 27.74 51.49 74.47
C LYS A 467 27.91 50.45 75.59
N GLY A 468 28.99 49.68 75.59
CA GLY A 468 29.21 48.62 76.60
C GLY A 468 28.31 47.40 76.44
N ILE A 469 27.66 47.24 75.29
CA ILE A 469 26.79 46.10 74.98
C ILE A 469 27.66 44.96 74.46
N VAL A 470 27.71 43.84 75.18
CA VAL A 470 28.40 42.62 74.74
C VAL A 470 27.66 42.03 73.54
N ILE A 471 28.25 42.13 72.35
CA ILE A 471 27.75 41.44 71.16
C ILE A 471 28.28 40.01 71.20
N PRO A 472 27.41 38.98 71.23
CA PRO A 472 27.85 37.59 71.17
C PRO A 472 28.69 37.32 69.91
N ARG A 473 29.84 36.66 70.07
CA ARG A 473 30.59 36.09 68.93
C ARG A 473 29.65 35.15 68.16
N ARG A 474 29.59 35.32 66.83
CA ARG A 474 28.73 34.57 65.89
C ARG A 474 28.74 33.06 66.17
N LYS A 475 27.56 32.42 66.08
CA LYS A 475 27.46 31.08 65.49
C LYS A 475 26.81 31.21 64.13
N ASP A 476 27.67 31.30 63.11
CA ASP A 476 27.36 30.70 61.82
C ASP A 476 27.28 29.18 62.05
N ARG A 477 26.08 28.69 62.36
CA ARG A 477 25.65 27.28 62.32
C ARG A 477 24.21 27.24 62.79
N ASP A 478 23.29 27.05 61.85
CA ASP A 478 21.89 26.58 61.98
C ASP A 478 20.99 27.12 60.85
N ALA A 479 21.55 27.84 59.87
CA ALA A 479 20.93 28.02 58.55
C ALA A 479 20.94 26.73 57.68
N GLU A 480 21.60 25.66 58.12
CA GLU A 480 21.73 24.40 57.35
C GLU A 480 20.72 23.30 57.70
N LYS A 481 19.91 23.43 58.77
CA LYS A 481 18.97 22.35 59.16
C LYS A 481 17.52 22.50 58.70
N SER A 482 17.17 23.55 57.94
CA SER A 482 15.84 23.63 57.27
C SER A 482 15.89 23.45 55.74
N SER A 483 17.09 23.41 55.14
CA SER A 483 17.30 23.21 53.70
C SER A 483 17.58 21.74 53.32
N GLU A 484 18.08 20.90 54.23
CA GLU A 484 18.34 19.48 53.94
C GLU A 484 17.06 18.64 53.74
N GLY A 485 15.96 18.95 54.42
CA GLY A 485 14.68 18.26 54.24
C GLY A 485 13.93 18.63 52.97
N LYS A 486 14.25 19.80 52.36
CA LYS A 486 13.66 20.26 51.10
C LYS A 486 14.53 19.91 49.89
N ASN A 487 15.86 19.97 49.98
CA ASN A 487 16.72 19.58 48.86
C ASN A 487 16.75 18.07 48.60
N LYS A 488 16.74 17.19 49.64
CA LYS A 488 16.59 15.73 49.40
C LYS A 488 15.23 15.37 48.77
N LYS A 489 14.14 16.01 49.20
CA LYS A 489 12.81 15.82 48.60
C LYS A 489 12.71 16.36 47.17
N ILE A 490 13.40 17.47 46.86
CA ILE A 490 13.43 18.06 45.51
C ILE A 490 14.31 17.23 44.57
N ASP A 491 15.44 16.70 45.03
CA ASP A 491 16.29 15.80 44.23
C ASP A 491 15.68 14.40 44.08
N GLU A 492 15.01 13.84 45.09
CA GLU A 492 14.25 12.60 44.95
C GLU A 492 13.01 12.77 44.04
N ALA A 493 12.32 13.91 44.11
CA ALA A 493 11.20 14.21 43.22
C ALA A 493 11.66 14.36 41.76
N LYS A 494 12.77 15.06 41.51
CA LYS A 494 13.39 15.15 40.18
C LYS A 494 13.89 13.80 39.69
N LYS A 495 14.54 13.00 40.55
CA LYS A 495 14.99 11.65 40.20
C LYS A 495 13.81 10.72 39.88
N LYS A 496 12.69 10.85 40.61
CA LYS A 496 11.44 10.11 40.36
C LYS A 496 10.74 10.55 39.07
N GLU A 497 10.78 11.84 38.75
CA GLU A 497 10.24 12.41 37.51
C GLU A 497 11.07 12.00 36.29
N ILE A 498 12.41 12.09 36.38
CA ILE A 498 13.33 11.60 35.35
C ILE A 498 13.14 10.09 35.15
N LYS A 499 13.01 9.29 36.22
CA LYS A 499 12.74 7.84 36.13
C LYS A 499 11.39 7.54 35.45
N LYS A 500 10.37 8.36 35.69
CA LYS A 500 9.07 8.27 34.99
C LYS A 500 9.20 8.60 33.50
N HIS A 501 10.01 9.61 33.15
CA HIS A 501 10.29 9.93 31.75
C HIS A 501 11.12 8.86 31.04
N ILE A 502 12.10 8.26 31.73
CA ILE A 502 12.87 7.11 31.22
C ILE A 502 11.94 5.92 30.97
N ASN A 503 11.06 5.57 31.91
CA ASN A 503 10.13 4.46 31.72
C ASN A 503 9.17 4.69 30.55
N ARG A 504 8.61 5.90 30.41
CA ARG A 504 7.78 6.26 29.25
C ARG A 504 8.54 6.18 27.94
N LEU A 505 9.82 6.59 27.94
CA LEU A 505 10.67 6.50 26.76
C LEU A 505 11.01 5.04 26.43
N LYS A 506 11.22 4.16 27.43
CA LYS A 506 11.40 2.72 27.24
C LYS A 506 10.17 2.08 26.61
N GLU A 507 8.99 2.37 27.14
CA GLU A 507 7.70 1.90 26.63
C GLU A 507 7.51 2.34 25.17
N ALA A 508 7.70 3.63 24.87
CA ALA A 508 7.59 4.15 23.52
C ALA A 508 8.61 3.53 22.54
N VAL A 509 9.85 3.29 22.99
CA VAL A 509 10.86 2.59 22.18
C VAL A 509 10.44 1.14 21.91
N ALA A 510 9.89 0.44 22.90
CA ALA A 510 9.40 -0.94 22.74
C ALA A 510 8.21 -1.02 21.78
N GLU A 511 7.22 -0.13 21.91
CA GLU A 511 6.07 -0.03 20.99
C GLU A 511 6.50 0.29 19.55
N ASN A 512 7.45 1.20 19.40
CA ASN A 512 8.02 1.53 18.09
C ASN A 512 8.77 0.34 17.48
N LYS A 513 9.50 -0.46 18.28
CA LYS A 513 10.14 -1.70 17.81
C LYS A 513 9.12 -2.73 17.32
N ILE A 514 8.01 -2.89 18.02
CA ILE A 514 6.91 -3.78 17.60
C ILE A 514 6.33 -3.30 16.27
N SER A 515 6.07 -2.00 16.15
CA SER A 515 5.52 -1.37 14.95
C SER A 515 6.47 -1.52 13.74
N VAL A 516 7.78 -1.37 13.96
CA VAL A 516 8.81 -1.62 12.93
C VAL A 516 8.80 -3.08 12.48
N LYS A 517 8.74 -4.05 13.40
CA LYS A 517 8.65 -5.48 13.05
C LYS A 517 7.39 -5.80 12.26
N ALA A 518 6.25 -5.20 12.60
CA ALA A 518 5.02 -5.34 11.84
C ALA A 518 5.15 -4.75 10.42
N GLY A 519 5.79 -3.58 10.29
CA GLY A 519 6.10 -2.97 8.99
C GLY A 519 7.04 -3.82 8.12
N GLU A 520 8.06 -4.43 8.73
CA GLU A 520 8.98 -5.36 8.04
C GLU A 520 8.26 -6.62 7.56
N PHE A 521 7.40 -7.21 8.39
CA PHE A 521 6.59 -8.37 8.01
C PHE A 521 5.68 -8.06 6.81
N LEU A 522 5.04 -6.87 6.81
CA LEU A 522 4.22 -6.43 5.69
C LEU A 522 5.04 -6.22 4.40
N LEU A 523 6.28 -5.72 4.51
CA LEU A 523 7.19 -5.59 3.37
C LEU A 523 7.63 -6.94 2.79
N GLU A 524 7.78 -7.97 3.64
CA GLU A 524 8.16 -9.33 3.24
C GLU A 524 7.00 -10.06 2.54
N LYS A 525 5.75 -9.85 2.99
CA LYS A 525 4.55 -10.50 2.43
C LYS A 525 3.87 -9.71 1.31
N ALA A 526 4.34 -8.50 1.00
CA ALA A 526 3.75 -7.63 -0.01
C ALA A 526 3.83 -8.21 -1.45
N PRO A 527 2.69 -8.35 -2.18
CA PRO A 527 2.67 -8.74 -3.59
C PRO A 527 3.42 -7.76 -4.50
N LYS A 528 3.93 -8.22 -5.66
CA LYS A 528 4.70 -7.38 -6.62
C LYS A 528 3.91 -6.20 -7.20
N GLN A 529 2.57 -6.23 -7.14
CA GLN A 529 1.67 -5.23 -7.74
C GLN A 529 1.54 -3.92 -6.92
N ILE A 530 2.07 -3.86 -5.69
CA ILE A 530 2.01 -2.68 -4.80
C ILE A 530 3.38 -1.97 -4.65
N ALA A 531 4.22 -2.01 -5.69
CA ALA A 531 5.56 -1.42 -5.69
C ALA A 531 5.64 0.04 -5.16
N PRO A 532 4.75 1.00 -5.52
CA PRO A 532 4.83 2.37 -5.04
C PRO A 532 4.55 2.51 -3.54
N VAL A 533 3.76 1.59 -2.98
CA VAL A 533 3.43 1.54 -1.55
C VAL A 533 4.55 0.85 -0.78
N LYS A 534 5.20 -0.14 -1.40
CA LYS A 534 6.37 -0.84 -0.84
C LYS A 534 7.54 0.11 -0.64
N ASP A 535 7.80 1.03 -1.57
CA ASP A 535 8.89 2.01 -1.44
C ASP A 535 8.61 3.02 -0.31
N LYS A 536 7.37 3.51 -0.20
CA LYS A 536 6.96 4.39 0.90
C LYS A 536 7.05 3.69 2.26
N LEU A 537 6.60 2.44 2.35
CA LEU A 537 6.66 1.67 3.58
C LEU A 537 8.11 1.36 3.97
N THR A 538 8.99 1.07 2.99
CA THR A 538 10.43 0.87 3.22
C THR A 538 11.08 2.13 3.78
N MET A 539 10.77 3.31 3.22
CA MET A 539 11.27 4.58 3.72
C MET A 539 10.79 4.88 5.14
N LEU A 540 9.51 4.62 5.45
CA LEU A 540 8.95 4.81 6.79
C LEU A 540 9.59 3.87 7.83
N VAL A 541 9.79 2.59 7.49
CA VAL A 541 10.47 1.61 8.35
C VAL A 541 11.92 2.04 8.64
N ASN A 542 12.65 2.51 7.63
CA ASN A 542 14.03 2.98 7.80
C ASN A 542 14.11 4.25 8.66
N ASN A 543 13.20 5.20 8.46
CA ASN A 543 13.12 6.40 9.29
C ASN A 543 12.79 6.06 10.75
N ALA A 544 11.85 5.13 10.98
CA ALA A 544 11.48 4.68 12.31
C ALA A 544 12.66 3.98 13.02
N LYS A 545 13.43 3.13 12.33
CA LYS A 545 14.67 2.54 12.85
C LYS A 545 15.69 3.60 13.28
N GLY A 546 15.90 4.62 12.45
CA GLY A 546 16.81 5.73 12.78
C GLY A 546 16.36 6.54 14.01
N ILE A 547 15.05 6.71 14.21
CA ILE A 547 14.48 7.37 15.40
C ILE A 547 14.63 6.50 16.64
N ILE A 548 14.41 5.18 16.53
CA ILE A 548 14.61 4.22 17.61
C ILE A 548 16.07 4.26 18.07
N GLU A 549 17.04 4.21 17.15
CA GLU A 549 18.47 4.24 17.48
C GLU A 549 18.87 5.54 18.21
N LYS A 550 18.35 6.70 17.77
CA LYS A 550 18.56 7.98 18.45
C LYS A 550 17.92 7.98 19.84
N SER A 551 16.72 7.41 19.97
CA SER A 551 15.99 7.34 21.23
C SER A 551 16.70 6.41 22.23
N GLU A 552 17.25 5.28 21.77
CA GLU A 552 18.07 4.37 22.58
C GLU A 552 19.35 5.04 23.06
N LYS A 553 20.06 5.78 22.19
CA LYS A 553 21.25 6.57 22.59
C LYS A 553 20.93 7.61 23.66
N VAL A 554 19.76 8.24 23.59
CA VAL A 554 19.28 9.18 24.61
C VAL A 554 18.92 8.42 25.89
N LEU A 555 18.30 7.25 25.77
CA LEU A 555 17.92 6.40 26.89
C LEU A 555 19.14 5.94 27.69
N THR A 556 20.20 5.46 27.04
CA THR A 556 21.46 5.08 27.69
C THR A 556 22.12 6.26 28.41
N LYS A 557 22.05 7.48 27.84
CA LYS A 557 22.55 8.70 28.49
C LYS A 557 21.71 9.10 29.71
N LEU A 558 20.39 8.92 29.65
CA LEU A 558 19.48 9.25 30.75
C LEU A 558 19.54 8.22 31.88
N GLU A 559 19.74 6.94 31.55
CA GLU A 559 19.95 5.88 32.55
C GLU A 559 21.24 6.11 33.35
N GLY A 560 22.33 6.49 32.68
CA GLY A 560 23.59 6.87 33.34
C GLY A 560 23.54 8.16 34.18
N LEU A 561 22.42 8.89 34.18
CA LEU A 561 22.16 10.04 35.06
C LEU A 561 21.27 9.68 36.27
N VAL A 562 20.67 8.48 36.28
CA VAL A 562 19.74 8.01 37.31
C VAL A 562 20.32 6.87 38.15
N ASP A 563 21.25 6.10 37.61
CA ASP A 563 22.17 5.27 38.41
C ASP A 563 23.18 6.15 39.15
#